data_AF-A0A1A8K852-F1
#
_entry.id   AF-A0A1A8K852-F1
#
_cell.length_a   1.000
_cell.length_b   1.000
_cell.length_c   1.000
_cell.angle_alpha   90.00
_cell.angle_beta   90.00
_cell.angle_gamma   90.00
#
_symmetry.space_group_name_H-M   'P 1'
#
loop_
_entity.id
_entity.type
_entity.pdbx_description
1 polymer ?
#
loop_
_entity_poly.entity_id
_entity_poly.type
_entity_poly.pdbx_seq_one_letter_code
_entity_poly.pdbx_strand_id
1 'polypeptide(L)'
;MILTVPPDFALSWEEGFSGVRVLAVPGDTSYAADHGVYLTDSQARVRDIIYRGTREQIQRALMPDGKVPLVSGPVFFCRTVSEKLLQTHVTPPLDGCTYLGLDSGAPPLQISLFLDLLKCLCSDLTLDQFVAEDRAGCSSTAGPQGAVVRSGRAELWRILRGAPLSLAYISGGRYDYLTLSGKQHIDRLTHDWTGRSTLSHIQIKSRLSDGARIINSVLEGGVTVATGAVVQHCHLQGPLDIPAGCLLSGLHVLTSPSVRKEVDCPARLDLAGGWSDTPPIAFEHGGSVTNVAVKIDGKRPIGARARRILKPHFLFVSHSGGRDSGVSTEVVCETLDDLRDYCQPQAPGALLKAVCVCSGLVSLSSQHPLGHQLMERWGGGVELHSWSELPTGSGLGTSSILAGALLAAVYRCTGQSYDTDSLIHAVLYLEQ
;
A
#
# COMPACT_ATOMS: atom_id res chain seq x y z
N MET A 1 -2.75 -7.48 11.76
CA MET A 1 -3.57 -7.01 12.89
C MET A 1 -2.61 -6.50 13.93
N ILE A 2 -2.92 -5.42 14.64
CA ILE A 2 -2.01 -4.84 15.63
C ILE A 2 -2.74 -4.86 16.98
N LEU A 3 -2.16 -5.58 17.94
CA LEU A 3 -2.60 -5.57 19.33
C LEU A 3 -1.69 -4.65 20.12
N THR A 4 -2.25 -3.56 20.63
CA THR A 4 -1.57 -2.63 21.53
C THR A 4 -2.00 -2.93 22.95
N VAL A 5 -1.02 -3.09 23.83
CA VAL A 5 -1.22 -3.36 25.24
C VAL A 5 -0.53 -2.23 26.03
N PRO A 6 -1.13 -1.71 27.11
CA PRO A 6 -0.47 -0.71 27.96
C PRO A 6 0.88 -1.21 28.48
N PRO A 7 1.92 -0.36 28.54
CA PRO A 7 3.26 -0.77 28.95
C PRO A 7 3.34 -1.28 30.40
N ASP A 8 2.39 -0.87 31.24
CA ASP A 8 2.23 -1.26 32.64
C ASP A 8 1.32 -2.48 32.83
N PHE A 9 0.72 -3.01 31.76
CA PHE A 9 -0.13 -4.18 31.87
C PHE A 9 0.70 -5.43 32.16
N ALA A 10 0.39 -6.07 33.29
CA ALA A 10 0.90 -7.39 33.63
C ALA A 10 -0.27 -8.36 33.70
N LEU A 11 -0.18 -9.47 32.96
CA LEU A 11 -1.16 -10.54 33.05
C LEU A 11 -0.92 -11.32 34.35
N SER A 12 -1.86 -11.23 35.29
CA SER A 12 -1.77 -11.96 36.55
C SER A 12 -2.05 -13.46 36.33
N TRP A 13 -1.11 -14.30 36.73
CA TRP A 13 -1.25 -15.74 36.75
C TRP A 13 -1.50 -16.17 38.19
N GLU A 14 -2.71 -16.63 38.49
CA GLU A 14 -2.97 -17.28 39.77
C GLU A 14 -2.04 -18.49 39.92
N GLU A 15 -1.55 -18.76 41.13
CA GLU A 15 -0.82 -19.99 41.40
C GLU A 15 -1.69 -21.19 41.00
N GLY A 16 -1.24 -21.96 40.01
CA GLY A 16 -2.01 -23.09 39.49
C GLY A 16 -3.02 -22.74 38.38
N PHE A 17 -2.73 -21.78 37.50
CA PHE A 17 -3.50 -21.54 36.26
C PHE A 17 -3.95 -22.84 35.59
N SER A 18 -5.27 -23.00 35.44
CA SER A 18 -5.91 -24.19 34.88
C SER A 18 -6.90 -23.79 33.79
N GLY A 19 -6.96 -24.60 32.73
CA GLY A 19 -7.81 -24.37 31.56
C GLY A 19 -7.16 -23.50 30.49
N VAL A 20 -7.98 -22.60 29.94
CA VAL A 20 -7.62 -21.72 28.82
C VAL A 20 -7.95 -20.28 29.19
N ARG A 21 -7.07 -19.35 28.80
CA ARG A 21 -7.28 -17.92 28.98
C ARG A 21 -7.15 -17.19 27.65
N VAL A 22 -8.16 -16.42 27.30
CA VAL A 22 -8.18 -15.55 26.14
C VAL A 22 -7.98 -14.10 26.55
N LEU A 23 -7.34 -13.31 25.71
CA LEU A 23 -7.28 -11.86 25.88
C LEU A 23 -8.40 -11.18 25.11
N ALA A 24 -8.92 -10.10 25.69
CA ALA A 24 -9.76 -9.16 24.97
C ALA A 24 -9.38 -7.72 25.28
N VAL A 25 -9.71 -6.85 24.34
CA VAL A 25 -9.56 -5.41 24.46
C VAL A 25 -10.93 -4.74 24.27
N PRO A 26 -11.12 -3.50 24.75
CA PRO A 26 -12.32 -2.72 24.48
C PRO A 26 -12.52 -2.51 22.98
N GLY A 27 -13.76 -2.69 22.53
CA GLY A 27 -14.22 -2.29 21.21
C GLY A 27 -15.56 -1.59 21.25
N ASP A 28 -15.83 -0.77 20.24
CA ASP A 28 -17.18 -0.26 19.98
C ASP A 28 -18.06 -1.34 19.36
N THR A 29 -19.36 -1.32 19.67
CA THR A 29 -20.31 -2.33 19.17
C THR A 29 -20.38 -2.36 17.64
N SER A 30 -20.23 -1.22 16.98
CA SER A 30 -20.21 -1.12 15.52
C SER A 30 -18.98 -1.78 14.92
N TYR A 31 -17.81 -1.55 15.50
CA TYR A 31 -16.55 -2.15 15.07
C TYR A 31 -16.52 -3.66 15.35
N ALA A 32 -17.06 -4.08 16.48
CA ALA A 32 -17.18 -5.49 16.86
C ALA A 32 -18.06 -6.32 15.90
N ALA A 33 -18.99 -5.69 15.18
CA ALA A 33 -19.90 -6.36 14.24
C ALA A 33 -19.19 -6.99 13.05
N ASP A 34 -18.02 -6.46 12.66
CA ASP A 34 -17.20 -7.03 11.60
C ASP A 34 -16.26 -8.15 12.08
N HIS A 35 -16.23 -8.39 13.40
CA HIS A 35 -15.27 -9.26 14.07
C HIS A 35 -15.96 -10.24 15.01
N GLY A 36 -15.60 -10.27 16.28
CA GLY A 36 -16.30 -11.06 17.27
C GLY A 36 -16.07 -10.57 18.69
N VAL A 37 -16.93 -10.98 19.59
CA VAL A 37 -16.87 -10.65 21.01
C VAL A 37 -16.97 -11.90 21.88
N TYR A 38 -16.36 -11.84 23.06
CA TYR A 38 -16.55 -12.83 24.10
C TYR A 38 -17.76 -12.47 24.96
N LEU A 39 -18.70 -13.40 25.10
CA LEU A 39 -19.74 -13.28 26.11
C LEU A 39 -19.23 -13.91 27.40
N THR A 40 -19.26 -13.20 28.52
CA THR A 40 -18.76 -13.70 29.81
C THR A 40 -19.82 -13.71 30.91
N ASP A 41 -19.58 -14.50 31.95
CA ASP A 41 -20.32 -14.45 33.21
C ASP A 41 -19.67 -13.48 34.22
N SER A 42 -20.24 -13.38 35.42
CA SER A 42 -19.74 -12.52 36.50
C SER A 42 -18.35 -12.91 37.03
N GLN A 43 -17.84 -14.10 36.68
CA GLN A 43 -16.53 -14.60 37.07
C GLN A 43 -15.53 -14.56 35.90
N ALA A 44 -15.85 -13.80 34.83
CA ALA A 44 -15.06 -13.72 33.60
C ALA A 44 -14.87 -15.07 32.89
N ARG A 45 -15.74 -16.06 33.13
CA ARG A 45 -15.77 -17.30 32.34
C ARG A 45 -16.48 -17.03 31.03
N VAL A 46 -15.92 -17.52 29.93
CA VAL A 46 -16.47 -17.30 28.60
C VAL A 46 -17.63 -18.26 28.37
N ARG A 47 -18.80 -17.67 28.17
CA ARG A 47 -20.06 -18.37 27.94
C ARG A 47 -20.31 -18.72 26.48
N ASP A 48 -19.93 -17.82 25.58
CA ASP A 48 -20.04 -17.98 24.13
C ASP A 48 -19.08 -17.04 23.39
N ILE A 49 -18.82 -17.32 22.12
CA ILE A 49 -18.08 -16.46 21.18
C ILE A 49 -19.04 -16.06 20.06
N ILE A 50 -19.38 -14.77 20.02
CA ILE A 50 -20.27 -14.20 19.02
C ILE A 50 -19.42 -13.63 17.90
N TYR A 51 -19.35 -14.34 16.77
CA TYR A 51 -18.62 -13.91 15.58
C TYR A 51 -19.58 -13.31 14.55
N ARG A 52 -19.32 -12.06 14.15
CA ARG A 52 -20.11 -11.28 13.20
C ARG A 52 -21.61 -11.30 13.51
N GLY A 53 -21.94 -11.23 14.80
CA GLY A 53 -23.31 -11.24 15.28
C GLY A 53 -24.05 -9.92 14.99
N THR A 54 -25.36 -9.94 15.17
CA THR A 54 -26.18 -8.72 15.09
C THR A 54 -25.82 -7.75 16.21
N ARG A 55 -26.22 -6.49 16.06
CA ARG A 55 -25.98 -5.45 17.08
C ARG A 55 -26.55 -5.87 18.44
N GLU A 56 -27.75 -6.45 18.44
CA GLU A 56 -28.43 -6.95 19.64
C GLU A 56 -27.65 -8.10 20.28
N GLN A 57 -27.10 -9.00 19.46
CA GLN A 57 -26.30 -10.11 19.96
C GLN A 57 -25.01 -9.61 20.63
N ILE A 58 -24.32 -8.65 20.01
CA ILE A 58 -23.07 -8.07 20.50
C ILE A 58 -23.30 -7.21 21.75
N GLN A 59 -24.40 -6.47 21.83
CA GLN A 59 -24.76 -5.67 23.00
C GLN A 59 -24.94 -6.49 24.28
N ARG A 60 -25.22 -7.80 24.17
CA ARG A 60 -25.24 -8.70 25.34
C ARG A 60 -23.88 -8.87 26.01
N ALA A 61 -22.79 -8.55 25.31
CA ALA A 61 -21.43 -8.61 25.82
C ALA A 61 -20.92 -7.24 26.35
N LEU A 62 -21.81 -6.26 26.57
CA LEU A 62 -21.43 -4.94 27.06
C LEU A 62 -20.79 -5.04 28.46
N MET A 63 -19.61 -4.47 28.61
CA MET A 63 -18.88 -4.39 29.86
C MET A 63 -19.22 -3.09 30.61
N PRO A 64 -18.89 -2.98 31.91
CA PRO A 64 -19.21 -1.78 32.71
C PRO A 64 -18.62 -0.46 32.18
N ASP A 65 -17.58 -0.53 31.36
CA ASP A 65 -16.95 0.62 30.69
C ASP A 65 -17.69 1.07 29.42
N GLY A 66 -18.82 0.43 29.08
CA GLY A 66 -19.59 0.72 27.88
C GLY A 66 -18.98 0.18 26.58
N LYS A 67 -17.93 -0.64 26.67
CA LYS A 67 -17.29 -1.31 25.53
C LYS A 67 -17.62 -2.79 25.51
N VAL A 68 -17.31 -3.46 24.40
CA VAL A 68 -17.45 -4.92 24.27
C VAL A 68 -16.07 -5.59 24.20
N PRO A 69 -15.90 -6.80 24.77
CA PRO A 69 -14.62 -7.49 24.79
C PRO A 69 -14.35 -8.15 23.44
N LEU A 70 -13.61 -7.44 22.58
CA LEU A 70 -13.25 -7.93 21.26
C LEU A 70 -12.40 -9.20 21.34
N VAL A 71 -12.69 -10.15 20.46
CA VAL A 71 -11.88 -11.36 20.27
C VAL A 71 -10.49 -10.98 19.80
N SER A 72 -9.50 -11.08 20.68
CA SER A 72 -8.10 -10.81 20.34
C SER A 72 -7.32 -12.11 20.10
N GLY A 73 -6.22 -12.01 19.35
CA GLY A 73 -5.43 -13.17 18.91
C GLY A 73 -4.79 -14.04 20.02
N PRO A 74 -4.28 -13.49 21.14
CA PRO A 74 -3.56 -14.29 22.13
C PRO A 74 -4.46 -15.24 22.93
N VAL A 75 -4.03 -16.50 22.99
CA VAL A 75 -4.69 -17.58 23.73
C VAL A 75 -3.63 -18.35 24.51
N PHE A 76 -3.89 -18.58 25.79
CA PHE A 76 -3.00 -19.30 26.68
C PHE A 76 -3.64 -20.60 27.14
N PHE A 77 -2.91 -21.70 26.99
CA PHE A 77 -3.35 -23.04 27.38
C PHE A 77 -2.52 -23.50 28.58
N CYS A 78 -3.18 -24.06 29.61
CA CYS A 78 -2.46 -24.74 30.67
C CYS A 78 -1.91 -26.09 30.17
N ARG A 79 -0.92 -26.65 30.87
CA ARG A 79 -0.26 -27.92 30.52
C ARG A 79 -1.27 -29.03 30.17
N THR A 80 -2.26 -29.26 31.03
CA THR A 80 -3.23 -30.34 30.85
C THR A 80 -4.08 -30.18 29.59
N VAL A 81 -4.45 -28.94 29.21
CA VAL A 81 -5.18 -28.70 27.96
C VAL A 81 -4.26 -28.85 26.76
N SER A 82 -3.02 -28.39 26.85
CA SER A 82 -2.02 -28.58 25.79
C SER A 82 -1.73 -30.05 25.51
N GLU A 83 -1.64 -30.90 26.54
CA GLU A 83 -1.46 -32.35 26.39
C GLU A 83 -2.66 -33.00 25.68
N LYS A 84 -3.88 -32.61 26.05
CA LYS A 84 -5.11 -33.05 25.36
C LYS A 84 -5.15 -32.61 23.90
N LEU A 85 -4.75 -31.38 23.60
CA LEU A 85 -4.64 -30.90 22.23
C LEU A 85 -3.58 -31.66 21.45
N LEU A 86 -2.45 -32.00 22.08
CA LEU A 86 -1.43 -32.80 21.42
C LEU A 86 -1.99 -34.18 21.05
N GLN A 87 -2.84 -34.81 21.85
CA GLN A 87 -3.46 -36.10 21.52
C GLN A 87 -4.30 -36.08 20.23
N THR A 88 -4.83 -34.92 19.81
CA THR A 88 -5.68 -34.84 18.61
C THR A 88 -4.92 -35.13 17.32
N HIS A 89 -3.59 -35.01 17.29
CA HIS A 89 -2.79 -35.20 16.06
C HIS A 89 -2.84 -36.62 15.48
N VAL A 90 -3.21 -37.62 16.29
CA VAL A 90 -3.37 -39.04 15.88
C VAL A 90 -4.81 -39.52 16.03
N THR A 91 -5.76 -38.61 16.20
CA THR A 91 -7.16 -38.96 16.48
C THR A 91 -8.03 -38.65 15.26
N PRO A 92 -8.53 -39.64 14.52
CA PRO A 92 -9.42 -39.38 13.38
C PRO A 92 -10.77 -38.78 13.79
N PRO A 93 -11.32 -37.81 13.03
CA PRO A 93 -10.77 -37.21 11.81
C PRO A 93 -9.89 -35.95 12.06
N LEU A 94 -9.49 -35.67 13.30
CA LEU A 94 -8.70 -34.49 13.67
C LEU A 94 -7.23 -34.57 13.22
N ASP A 95 -6.72 -35.78 13.02
CA ASP A 95 -5.42 -36.03 12.37
C ASP A 95 -5.33 -35.35 10.99
N GLY A 96 -6.45 -35.24 10.25
CA GLY A 96 -6.59 -34.50 9.00
C GLY A 96 -6.36 -32.98 9.09
N CYS A 97 -6.17 -32.42 10.29
CA CYS A 97 -5.74 -31.04 10.52
C CYS A 97 -4.20 -30.88 10.52
N THR A 98 -3.46 -31.98 10.44
CA THR A 98 -2.00 -32.01 10.61
C THR A 98 -1.30 -32.50 9.35
N TYR A 99 -0.06 -32.05 9.11
CA TYR A 99 0.71 -32.52 7.96
C TYR A 99 0.93 -34.05 8.02
N LEU A 100 1.14 -34.62 9.21
CA LEU A 100 1.32 -36.06 9.40
C LEU A 100 0.09 -36.87 8.99
N GLY A 101 -1.11 -36.41 9.36
CA GLY A 101 -2.35 -37.06 8.96
C GLY A 101 -2.55 -36.98 7.45
N LEU A 102 -2.31 -35.82 6.85
CA LEU A 102 -2.41 -35.62 5.39
C LEU A 102 -1.42 -36.52 4.62
N ASP A 103 -0.16 -36.58 5.05
CA ASP A 103 0.87 -37.43 4.45
C ASP A 103 0.54 -38.92 4.60
N SER A 104 -0.24 -39.27 5.62
CA SER A 104 -0.74 -40.63 5.88
C SER A 104 -2.07 -40.95 5.18
N GLY A 105 -2.61 -40.02 4.38
CA GLY A 105 -3.82 -40.19 3.59
C GLY A 105 -5.13 -39.80 4.30
N ALA A 106 -5.07 -39.13 5.45
CA ALA A 106 -6.27 -38.60 6.10
C ALA A 106 -6.92 -37.50 5.25
N PRO A 107 -8.27 -37.46 5.15
CA PRO A 107 -8.95 -36.37 4.46
C PRO A 107 -8.66 -35.01 5.12
N PRO A 108 -8.43 -33.93 4.34
CA PRO A 108 -8.23 -32.61 4.91
C PRO A 108 -9.42 -32.16 5.74
N LEU A 109 -9.15 -31.73 6.97
CA LEU A 109 -10.15 -31.18 7.87
C LEU A 109 -9.68 -29.80 8.36
N GLN A 110 -10.54 -28.80 8.23
CA GLN A 110 -10.32 -27.47 8.78
C GLN A 110 -11.05 -27.34 10.12
N ILE A 111 -10.31 -27.00 11.17
CA ILE A 111 -10.82 -26.68 12.50
C ILE A 111 -10.39 -25.27 12.87
N SER A 112 -11.34 -24.43 13.28
CA SER A 112 -11.08 -23.06 13.73
C SER A 112 -10.64 -23.03 15.18
N LEU A 113 -9.53 -22.33 15.46
CA LEU A 113 -9.09 -22.08 16.83
C LEU A 113 -10.18 -21.40 17.67
N PHE A 114 -10.83 -20.38 17.14
CA PHE A 114 -11.84 -19.62 17.89
C PHE A 114 -13.22 -20.28 17.83
N LEU A 115 -13.63 -20.74 16.65
CA LEU A 115 -15.02 -21.13 16.40
C LEU A 115 -15.29 -22.63 16.57
N ASP A 116 -14.24 -23.45 16.68
CA ASP A 116 -14.38 -24.87 17.01
C ASP A 116 -13.66 -25.18 18.34
N LEU A 117 -12.36 -24.90 18.47
CA LEU A 117 -11.58 -25.27 19.65
C LEU A 117 -11.96 -24.46 20.90
N LEU A 118 -11.97 -23.13 20.84
CA LEU A 118 -12.38 -22.30 22.00
C LEU A 118 -13.89 -22.34 22.23
N LYS A 119 -14.68 -22.36 21.16
CA LYS A 119 -16.14 -22.45 21.25
C LYS A 119 -16.59 -23.76 21.92
N CYS A 120 -15.86 -24.86 21.74
CA CYS A 120 -16.07 -26.12 22.48
C CYS A 120 -16.01 -25.96 24.02
N LEU A 121 -15.20 -25.01 24.52
CA LEU A 121 -14.99 -24.78 25.94
C LEU A 121 -16.03 -23.83 26.57
N CYS A 122 -16.86 -23.20 25.75
CA CYS A 122 -17.86 -22.21 26.17
C CYS A 122 -19.02 -22.86 26.95
N SER A 123 -19.46 -22.27 28.05
CA SER A 123 -20.43 -22.91 28.96
C SER A 123 -21.83 -23.09 28.37
N ASP A 124 -22.29 -22.19 27.49
CA ASP A 124 -23.71 -22.11 27.11
C ASP A 124 -24.09 -23.08 25.98
N LEU A 125 -23.12 -23.76 25.37
CA LEU A 125 -23.36 -24.71 24.28
C LEU A 125 -23.65 -26.12 24.78
N THR A 126 -24.56 -26.79 24.09
CA THR A 126 -24.75 -28.24 24.16
C THR A 126 -23.93 -28.94 23.07
N LEU A 127 -23.68 -30.24 23.22
CA LEU A 127 -22.97 -31.04 22.21
C LEU A 127 -23.67 -30.96 20.85
N ASP A 128 -25.00 -31.14 20.84
CA ASP A 128 -25.79 -31.14 19.59
C ASP A 128 -25.71 -29.80 18.88
N GLN A 129 -25.85 -28.69 19.61
CA GLN A 129 -25.67 -27.35 19.05
C GLN A 129 -24.25 -27.14 18.52
N PHE A 130 -23.24 -27.53 19.30
CA PHE A 130 -21.84 -27.35 18.90
C PHE A 130 -21.48 -28.13 17.63
N VAL A 131 -21.97 -29.36 17.51
CA VAL A 131 -21.69 -30.24 16.36
C VAL A 131 -22.44 -29.77 15.12
N ALA A 132 -23.70 -29.36 15.25
CA ALA A 132 -24.58 -29.04 14.11
C ALA A 132 -24.52 -27.58 13.63
N GLU A 133 -23.98 -26.64 14.40
CA GLU A 133 -23.97 -25.21 14.05
C GLU A 133 -23.08 -24.92 12.82
N ASP A 134 -23.65 -24.33 11.77
CA ASP A 134 -22.86 -23.78 10.66
C ASP A 134 -22.26 -22.42 11.05
N ARG A 135 -20.97 -22.25 10.76
CA ARG A 135 -20.19 -21.09 11.20
C ARG A 135 -19.53 -20.42 10.00
N ALA A 136 -19.75 -19.11 9.87
CA ALA A 136 -19.15 -18.32 8.80
C ALA A 136 -17.62 -18.39 8.84
N GLY A 137 -17.00 -18.79 7.74
CA GLY A 137 -15.54 -18.95 7.64
C GLY A 137 -14.99 -20.29 8.16
N CYS A 138 -15.86 -21.24 8.52
CA CYS A 138 -15.50 -22.63 8.83
C CYS A 138 -16.10 -23.60 7.80
N SER A 139 -15.63 -24.85 7.80
CA SER A 139 -16.24 -25.92 7.01
C SER A 139 -17.70 -26.13 7.40
N SER A 140 -18.58 -26.27 6.40
CA SER A 140 -20.00 -26.51 6.63
C SER A 140 -20.24 -27.91 7.19
N THR A 141 -21.20 -28.00 8.09
CA THR A 141 -21.75 -29.26 8.61
C THR A 141 -22.73 -29.89 7.63
N ALA A 142 -23.09 -29.21 6.55
CA ALA A 142 -23.92 -29.72 5.47
C ALA A 142 -23.06 -30.18 4.26
N GLY A 143 -23.67 -30.94 3.35
CA GLY A 143 -23.02 -31.41 2.14
C GLY A 143 -22.04 -32.58 2.34
N PRO A 144 -21.22 -32.90 1.32
CA PRO A 144 -20.46 -34.16 1.25
C PRO A 144 -19.45 -34.35 2.40
N GLN A 145 -18.85 -33.27 2.89
CA GLN A 145 -17.88 -33.30 3.98
C GLN A 145 -18.50 -33.03 5.37
N GLY A 146 -19.79 -32.72 5.42
CA GLY A 146 -20.47 -32.32 6.66
C GLY A 146 -20.43 -33.39 7.76
N ALA A 147 -20.48 -34.68 7.39
CA ALA A 147 -20.33 -35.78 8.34
C ALA A 147 -18.95 -35.81 9.02
N VAL A 148 -17.88 -35.53 8.27
CA VAL A 148 -16.51 -35.48 8.77
C VAL A 148 -16.33 -34.29 9.72
N VAL A 149 -16.89 -33.12 9.37
CA VAL A 149 -16.87 -31.93 10.22
C VAL A 149 -17.61 -32.20 11.54
N ARG A 150 -18.81 -32.78 11.49
CA ARG A 150 -19.57 -33.13 12.69
C ARG A 150 -18.82 -34.14 13.57
N SER A 151 -18.21 -35.15 12.96
CA SER A 151 -17.39 -36.15 13.67
C SER A 151 -16.17 -35.51 14.34
N GLY A 152 -15.43 -34.65 13.63
CA GLY A 152 -14.29 -33.91 14.19
C GLY A 152 -14.69 -33.02 15.37
N ARG A 153 -15.82 -32.31 15.27
CA ARG A 153 -16.36 -31.51 16.38
C ARG A 153 -16.77 -32.36 17.58
N ALA A 154 -17.42 -33.50 17.35
CA ALA A 154 -17.77 -34.42 18.43
C ALA A 154 -16.51 -34.91 19.16
N GLU A 155 -15.44 -35.17 18.42
CA GLU A 155 -14.18 -35.63 18.99
C GLU A 155 -13.43 -34.52 19.75
N LEU A 156 -13.42 -33.29 19.23
CA LEU A 156 -12.93 -32.12 19.96
C LEU A 156 -13.70 -31.93 21.28
N TRP A 157 -15.02 -32.07 21.23
CA TRP A 157 -15.87 -31.99 22.42
C TRP A 157 -15.49 -33.05 23.44
N ARG A 158 -15.35 -34.31 23.01
CA ARG A 158 -14.97 -35.42 23.88
C ARG A 158 -13.62 -35.18 24.57
N ILE A 159 -12.65 -34.60 23.87
CA ILE A 159 -11.29 -34.39 24.37
C ILE A 159 -11.20 -33.15 25.29
N LEU A 160 -11.79 -32.03 24.86
CA LEU A 160 -11.54 -30.72 25.46
C LEU A 160 -12.63 -30.25 26.41
N ARG A 161 -13.88 -30.70 26.27
CA ARG A 161 -14.99 -30.26 27.12
C ARG A 161 -14.67 -30.48 28.60
N GLY A 162 -15.04 -29.50 29.42
CA GLY A 162 -14.80 -29.49 30.86
C GLY A 162 -13.54 -28.71 31.28
N ALA A 163 -12.66 -28.33 30.35
CA ALA A 163 -11.63 -27.35 30.65
C ALA A 163 -12.25 -25.94 30.75
N PRO A 164 -11.93 -25.14 31.79
CA PRO A 164 -12.48 -23.80 31.93
C PRO A 164 -11.88 -22.84 30.89
N LEU A 165 -12.70 -21.94 30.35
CA LEU A 165 -12.27 -20.85 29.48
C LEU A 165 -12.54 -19.52 30.19
N SER A 166 -11.48 -18.74 30.42
CA SER A 166 -11.53 -17.45 31.12
C SER A 166 -11.08 -16.29 30.23
N LEU A 167 -11.63 -15.11 30.48
CA LEU A 167 -11.28 -13.86 29.80
C LEU A 167 -10.35 -13.01 30.68
N ALA A 168 -9.25 -12.53 30.10
CA ALA A 168 -8.50 -11.40 30.65
C ALA A 168 -8.75 -10.17 29.77
N TYR A 169 -9.41 -9.18 30.35
CA TYR A 169 -9.82 -7.95 29.68
C TYR A 169 -8.82 -6.82 29.93
N ILE A 170 -8.29 -6.24 28.86
CA ILE A 170 -7.25 -5.20 28.90
C ILE A 170 -7.90 -3.85 28.62
N SER A 171 -8.34 -3.14 29.65
CA SER A 171 -9.10 -1.89 29.53
C SER A 171 -8.39 -0.76 28.78
N GLY A 172 -7.06 -0.70 28.81
CA GLY A 172 -6.25 0.25 28.04
C GLY A 172 -5.73 -0.29 26.70
N GLY A 173 -6.11 -1.52 26.34
CA GLY A 173 -5.65 -2.17 25.12
C GLY A 173 -6.42 -1.70 23.89
N ARG A 174 -5.82 -1.88 22.71
CA ARG A 174 -6.46 -1.62 21.42
C ARG A 174 -6.16 -2.75 20.45
N TYR A 175 -7.15 -3.11 19.62
CA TYR A 175 -6.96 -4.11 18.59
C TYR A 175 -7.43 -3.59 17.23
N ASP A 176 -6.45 -3.34 16.37
CA ASP A 176 -6.65 -2.85 15.01
C ASP A 176 -6.60 -4.03 14.05
N TYR A 177 -7.77 -4.45 13.57
CA TYR A 177 -7.88 -5.46 12.52
C TYR A 177 -7.36 -4.89 11.20
N LEU A 178 -6.81 -5.77 10.36
CA LEU A 178 -6.45 -5.36 9.00
C LEU A 178 -7.73 -5.15 8.19
N THR A 179 -7.73 -4.07 7.42
CA THR A 179 -8.79 -3.77 6.45
C THR A 179 -8.21 -3.80 5.05
N LEU A 180 -9.09 -3.91 4.06
CA LEU A 180 -8.73 -3.89 2.65
C LEU A 180 -8.34 -2.48 2.14
N SER A 181 -8.44 -1.46 3.00
CA SER A 181 -8.10 -0.07 2.64
C SER A 181 -6.61 0.19 2.89
N GLY A 182 -5.87 0.39 1.79
CA GLY A 182 -4.46 0.80 1.85
C GLY A 182 -4.25 2.12 2.61
N LYS A 183 -5.18 3.08 2.47
CA LYS A 183 -5.14 4.34 3.23
C LYS A 183 -5.22 4.09 4.73
N GLN A 184 -6.19 3.30 5.20
CA GLN A 184 -6.31 2.95 6.61
C GLN A 184 -5.08 2.17 7.10
N HIS A 185 -4.46 1.34 6.25
CA HIS A 185 -3.23 0.66 6.60
C HIS A 185 -2.06 1.62 6.81
N ILE A 186 -1.91 2.63 5.95
CA ILE A 186 -0.91 3.70 6.11
C ILE A 186 -1.19 4.53 7.36
N ASP A 187 -2.44 4.95 7.57
CA ASP A 187 -2.85 5.71 8.76
C ASP A 187 -2.50 4.94 10.04
N ARG A 188 -2.73 3.61 10.07
CA ARG A 188 -2.35 2.73 11.20
C ARG A 188 -0.86 2.66 11.45
N LEU A 189 -0.06 2.55 10.39
CA LEU A 189 1.39 2.44 10.54
C LEU A 189 2.02 3.78 10.92
N THR A 190 1.33 4.89 10.67
CA THR A 190 1.81 6.26 10.95
C THR A 190 1.34 6.81 12.28
N HIS A 191 0.15 6.42 12.75
CA HIS A 191 -0.42 6.79 14.04
C HIS A 191 0.10 5.90 15.18
N ASP A 192 0.27 6.50 16.37
CA ASP A 192 0.47 5.83 17.67
C ASP A 192 1.79 5.09 17.92
N TRP A 193 2.78 5.19 17.02
CA TRP A 193 4.12 4.64 17.25
C TRP A 193 5.05 5.70 17.85
N THR A 194 5.66 5.39 18.99
CA THR A 194 6.62 6.26 19.70
C THR A 194 7.95 6.38 18.97
N GLY A 195 8.28 5.44 18.08
CA GLY A 195 9.54 5.42 17.30
C GLY A 195 9.35 5.74 15.82
N ARG A 196 10.20 6.61 15.25
CA ARG A 196 10.23 6.91 13.79
C ARG A 196 10.73 5.74 12.95
N SER A 197 11.62 4.92 13.52
CA SER A 197 12.27 3.81 12.84
C SER A 197 12.28 2.56 13.72
N THR A 198 11.87 1.42 13.16
CA THR A 198 11.95 0.12 13.82
C THR A 198 12.88 -0.77 13.02
N LEU A 199 13.92 -1.31 13.66
CA LEU A 199 14.88 -2.24 13.03
C LEU A 199 15.41 -1.75 11.67
N SER A 200 15.73 -0.46 11.54
CA SER A 200 16.05 0.17 10.25
C SER A 200 17.38 0.93 10.27
N HIS A 201 18.08 0.94 9.13
CA HIS A 201 19.28 1.75 8.91
C HIS A 201 18.95 2.93 7.99
N ILE A 202 19.35 4.14 8.40
CA ILE A 202 19.12 5.38 7.64
C ILE A 202 20.43 6.16 7.61
N GLN A 203 21.02 6.31 6.42
CA GLN A 203 22.29 7.03 6.25
C GLN A 203 22.14 8.54 6.50
N ILE A 204 21.09 9.17 5.96
CA ILE A 204 20.86 10.63 6.07
C ILE A 204 19.52 10.92 6.77
N LYS A 205 19.55 10.98 8.11
CA LYS A 205 18.34 11.16 8.93
C LYS A 205 17.60 12.49 8.72
N SER A 206 18.31 13.56 8.33
CA SER A 206 17.72 14.89 8.10
C SER A 206 16.71 14.94 6.95
N ARG A 207 16.67 13.90 6.10
CA ARG A 207 15.71 13.78 4.99
C ARG A 207 14.42 13.06 5.36
N LEU A 208 14.28 12.62 6.60
CA LEU A 208 13.05 12.03 7.12
C LEU A 208 12.21 13.09 7.81
N SER A 209 10.97 13.26 7.36
CA SER A 209 9.99 14.07 8.07
C SER A 209 9.60 13.41 9.40
N ASP A 210 9.15 14.20 10.37
CA ASP A 210 8.84 13.73 11.73
C ASP A 210 7.77 12.63 11.78
N GLY A 211 6.79 12.67 10.85
CA GLY A 211 5.75 11.65 10.73
C GLY A 211 6.04 10.56 9.69
N ALA A 212 7.26 10.46 9.17
CA ALA A 212 7.68 9.36 8.30
C ALA A 212 7.94 8.09 9.12
N ARG A 213 7.65 6.92 8.55
CA ARG A 213 7.83 5.63 9.25
C ARG A 213 8.66 4.66 8.45
N ILE A 214 9.76 4.21 9.06
CA ILE A 214 10.70 3.27 8.45
C ILE A 214 10.73 1.98 9.28
N ILE A 215 10.39 0.85 8.67
CA ILE A 215 10.24 -0.44 9.36
C ILE A 215 11.10 -1.48 8.65
N ASN A 216 12.01 -2.14 9.36
CA ASN A 216 12.86 -3.21 8.82
C ASN A 216 13.46 -2.86 7.43
N SER A 217 14.00 -1.64 7.28
CA SER A 217 14.45 -1.11 5.99
C SER A 217 15.83 -0.44 6.06
N VAL A 218 16.51 -0.40 4.92
CA VAL A 218 17.81 0.26 4.72
C VAL A 218 17.64 1.39 3.72
N LEU A 219 17.94 2.63 4.14
CA LEU A 219 17.92 3.82 3.30
C LEU A 219 19.35 4.39 3.16
N GLU A 220 19.89 4.32 1.95
CA GLU A 220 21.21 4.83 1.60
C GLU A 220 21.11 6.03 0.65
N GLY A 221 22.03 6.97 0.74
CA GLY A 221 22.06 8.18 -0.08
C GLY A 221 20.90 9.14 0.19
N GLY A 222 20.55 9.93 -0.84
CA GLY A 222 19.57 11.01 -0.75
C GLY A 222 18.10 10.54 -0.80
N VAL A 223 17.66 9.68 0.12
CA VAL A 223 16.25 9.26 0.21
C VAL A 223 15.49 10.20 1.15
N THR A 224 14.46 10.87 0.61
CA THR A 224 13.55 11.75 1.35
C THR A 224 12.22 11.04 1.59
N VAL A 225 11.71 11.08 2.81
CA VAL A 225 10.42 10.47 3.17
C VAL A 225 9.55 11.50 3.88
N ALA A 226 8.40 11.78 3.27
CA ALA A 226 7.44 12.76 3.78
C ALA A 226 6.63 12.22 4.96
N THR A 227 6.02 13.13 5.73
CA THR A 227 5.08 12.80 6.80
C THR A 227 3.91 11.99 6.26
N GLY A 228 3.54 10.91 6.96
CA GLY A 228 2.46 10.03 6.54
C GLY A 228 2.86 9.04 5.43
N ALA A 229 4.15 8.96 5.07
CA ALA A 229 4.66 7.89 4.21
C ALA A 229 5.30 6.78 5.06
N VAL A 230 5.20 5.55 4.56
CA VAL A 230 5.71 4.35 5.21
C VAL A 230 6.62 3.58 4.27
N VAL A 231 7.82 3.22 4.74
CA VAL A 231 8.75 2.34 4.05
C VAL A 231 8.99 1.12 4.92
N GLN A 232 8.65 -0.06 4.41
CA GLN A 232 8.83 -1.31 5.14
C GLN A 232 9.52 -2.40 4.33
N HIS A 233 10.39 -3.18 4.95
CA HIS A 233 11.06 -4.31 4.28
C HIS A 233 11.78 -3.90 2.97
N CYS A 234 12.31 -2.69 2.90
CA CYS A 234 12.94 -2.16 1.70
C CYS A 234 14.44 -1.94 1.87
N HIS A 235 15.18 -2.05 0.78
CA HIS A 235 16.54 -1.52 0.64
C HIS A 235 16.50 -0.48 -0.50
N LEU A 236 16.57 0.80 -0.17
CA LEU A 236 16.45 1.91 -1.12
C LEU A 236 17.75 2.70 -1.17
N GLN A 237 18.21 2.98 -2.39
CA GLN A 237 19.33 3.86 -2.65
C GLN A 237 18.83 5.13 -3.35
N GLY A 238 19.10 6.25 -2.71
CA GLY A 238 18.80 7.57 -3.25
C GLY A 238 19.67 7.92 -4.46
N PRO A 239 19.33 9.01 -5.16
CA PRO A 239 18.36 10.02 -4.71
C PRO A 239 16.90 9.67 -5.06
N LEU A 240 16.01 9.68 -4.05
CA LEU A 240 14.60 9.25 -4.15
C LEU A 240 13.69 10.08 -3.23
N ASP A 241 12.55 10.55 -3.72
CA ASP A 241 11.56 11.28 -2.92
C ASP A 241 10.24 10.50 -2.80
N ILE A 242 9.89 10.15 -1.57
CA ILE A 242 8.71 9.39 -1.19
C ILE A 242 7.67 10.35 -0.58
N PRO A 243 6.57 10.66 -1.30
CA PRO A 243 5.59 11.64 -0.86
C PRO A 243 4.65 11.08 0.22
N ALA A 244 3.88 11.98 0.83
CA ALA A 244 2.91 11.64 1.86
C ALA A 244 1.85 10.65 1.34
N GLY A 245 1.40 9.73 2.20
CA GLY A 245 0.40 8.73 1.83
C GLY A 245 0.91 7.59 0.95
N CYS A 246 2.24 7.46 0.77
CA CYS A 246 2.84 6.30 0.11
C CYS A 246 3.18 5.19 1.10
N LEU A 247 2.98 3.94 0.66
CA LEU A 247 3.52 2.73 1.28
C LEU A 247 4.47 2.06 0.29
N LEU A 248 5.76 1.99 0.61
CA LEU A 248 6.72 1.17 -0.12
C LEU A 248 7.01 -0.07 0.71
N SER A 249 6.85 -1.25 0.11
CA SER A 249 7.04 -2.53 0.78
C SER A 249 7.82 -3.50 -0.09
N GLY A 250 8.88 -4.12 0.45
CA GLY A 250 9.59 -5.20 -0.24
C GLY A 250 10.45 -4.78 -1.44
N LEU A 251 10.83 -3.50 -1.54
CA LEU A 251 11.63 -3.00 -2.65
C LEU A 251 13.13 -3.26 -2.43
N HIS A 252 13.81 -3.75 -3.46
CA HIS A 252 15.25 -4.02 -3.42
C HIS A 252 16.06 -2.86 -4.00
N VAL A 253 17.36 -2.77 -3.70
CA VAL A 253 18.21 -1.65 -4.14
C VAL A 253 18.19 -1.46 -5.67
N LEU A 254 18.13 -2.56 -6.41
CA LEU A 254 18.03 -2.60 -7.88
C LEU A 254 16.71 -2.01 -8.42
N THR A 255 15.69 -1.90 -7.59
CA THR A 255 14.39 -1.29 -7.94
C THR A 255 14.34 0.21 -7.64
N SER A 256 15.33 0.76 -6.91
CA SER A 256 15.40 2.20 -6.61
C SER A 256 15.40 3.08 -7.88
N PRO A 257 16.14 2.73 -8.97
CA PRO A 257 16.07 3.44 -10.25
C PRO A 257 14.74 3.26 -11.00
N SER A 258 13.95 2.26 -10.60
CA SER A 258 12.69 1.85 -11.24
C SER A 258 11.45 2.44 -10.56
N VAL A 259 11.60 3.18 -9.45
CA VAL A 259 10.55 4.08 -8.92
C VAL A 259 10.45 5.29 -9.87
N ARG A 260 10.04 5.01 -11.10
CA ARG A 260 10.02 5.90 -12.28
C ARG A 260 8.91 6.93 -12.15
N LYS A 261 9.22 8.17 -12.52
CA LYS A 261 8.25 9.27 -12.62
C LYS A 261 7.74 9.29 -14.07
N GLU A 262 6.79 8.41 -14.35
CA GLU A 262 6.08 8.33 -15.63
C GLU A 262 4.86 9.25 -15.62
N VAL A 263 4.55 9.83 -16.79
CA VAL A 263 3.40 10.71 -16.99
C VAL A 263 2.65 10.27 -18.25
N ASP A 264 1.39 9.87 -18.08
CA ASP A 264 0.49 9.51 -19.18
C ASP A 264 -0.65 10.52 -19.29
N CYS A 265 -0.83 11.07 -20.49
CA CYS A 265 -1.78 12.13 -20.80
C CYS A 265 -2.84 11.66 -21.81
N PRO A 266 -4.12 12.01 -21.59
CA PRO A 266 -5.14 11.88 -22.64
C PRO A 266 -4.83 12.86 -23.79
N ALA A 267 -5.44 12.62 -24.95
CA ALA A 267 -5.47 13.59 -26.04
C ALA A 267 -6.56 14.66 -25.77
N ARG A 268 -6.61 15.73 -26.56
CA ARG A 268 -7.68 16.73 -26.47
C ARG A 268 -8.49 16.82 -27.76
N LEU A 269 -9.78 17.10 -27.61
CA LEU A 269 -10.67 17.46 -28.71
C LEU A 269 -11.37 18.77 -28.39
N ASP A 270 -11.28 19.74 -29.30
CA ASP A 270 -11.94 21.03 -29.16
C ASP A 270 -13.37 20.92 -29.69
N LEU A 271 -14.35 21.23 -28.82
CA LEU A 271 -15.78 21.16 -29.17
C LEU A 271 -16.25 22.47 -29.79
N ALA A 272 -15.74 23.60 -29.30
CA ALA A 272 -16.09 24.94 -29.80
C ALA A 272 -14.98 25.95 -29.48
N GLY A 273 -14.89 27.00 -30.31
CA GLY A 273 -14.00 28.14 -30.07
C GLY A 273 -12.53 27.91 -30.46
N GLY A 274 -12.20 26.79 -31.10
CA GLY A 274 -10.83 26.52 -31.56
C GLY A 274 -10.24 27.69 -32.35
N TRP A 275 -8.95 27.95 -32.14
CA TRP A 275 -8.19 29.10 -32.68
C TRP A 275 -8.45 30.44 -32.00
N SER A 276 -9.54 30.60 -31.21
CA SER A 276 -9.76 31.85 -30.46
C SER A 276 -8.72 32.08 -29.38
N ASP A 277 -8.06 31.02 -28.90
CA ASP A 277 -6.97 31.01 -27.92
C ASP A 277 -5.58 31.29 -28.52
N THR A 278 -5.47 31.45 -29.84
CA THR A 278 -4.19 31.71 -30.52
C THR A 278 -3.98 33.21 -30.81
N PRO A 279 -2.76 33.75 -30.66
CA PRO A 279 -2.44 35.11 -31.12
C PRO A 279 -2.62 35.24 -32.65
N PRO A 280 -3.03 36.43 -33.16
CA PRO A 280 -3.30 37.66 -32.40
C PRO A 280 -4.70 37.72 -31.75
N ILE A 281 -5.63 36.82 -32.13
CA ILE A 281 -7.04 36.88 -31.70
C ILE A 281 -7.19 36.92 -30.19
N ALA A 282 -6.48 36.04 -29.48
CA ALA A 282 -6.53 35.98 -28.02
C ALA A 282 -6.03 37.28 -27.34
N PHE A 283 -5.11 38.01 -27.98
CA PHE A 283 -4.55 39.25 -27.43
C PHE A 283 -5.47 40.46 -27.69
N GLU A 284 -6.14 40.50 -28.83
CA GLU A 284 -6.95 41.64 -29.24
C GLU A 284 -8.41 41.57 -28.75
N HIS A 285 -8.97 40.37 -28.68
CA HIS A 285 -10.40 40.16 -28.43
C HIS A 285 -10.70 39.22 -27.25
N GLY A 286 -9.66 38.63 -26.65
CA GLY A 286 -9.81 37.48 -25.76
C GLY A 286 -10.15 36.20 -26.53
N GLY A 287 -9.98 35.06 -25.87
CA GLY A 287 -10.21 33.74 -26.44
C GLY A 287 -10.87 32.81 -25.45
N SER A 288 -11.67 31.88 -25.94
CA SER A 288 -12.28 30.85 -25.10
C SER A 288 -12.55 29.59 -25.92
N VAL A 289 -11.82 28.52 -25.60
CA VAL A 289 -12.00 27.20 -26.19
C VAL A 289 -12.70 26.30 -25.18
N THR A 290 -13.80 25.67 -25.61
CA THR A 290 -14.39 24.56 -24.86
C THR A 290 -13.84 23.26 -25.44
N ASN A 291 -13.08 22.52 -24.64
CA ASN A 291 -12.47 21.26 -25.06
C ASN A 291 -12.80 20.11 -24.09
N VAL A 292 -12.44 18.90 -24.50
CA VAL A 292 -12.58 17.70 -23.69
C VAL A 292 -11.33 16.83 -23.81
N ALA A 293 -10.89 16.30 -22.67
CA ALA A 293 -9.84 15.30 -22.63
C ALA A 293 -10.40 13.93 -23.05
N VAL A 294 -9.78 13.30 -24.04
CA VAL A 294 -10.24 12.03 -24.62
C VAL A 294 -9.19 10.94 -24.50
N LYS A 295 -9.64 9.76 -24.11
CA LYS A 295 -8.86 8.53 -24.24
C LYS A 295 -9.08 7.96 -25.64
N ILE A 296 -8.02 7.41 -26.23
CA ILE A 296 -8.08 6.75 -27.54
C ILE A 296 -7.98 5.25 -27.28
N ASP A 297 -8.97 4.49 -27.72
CA ASP A 297 -9.09 3.04 -27.45
C ASP A 297 -8.97 2.68 -25.96
N GLY A 298 -9.53 3.53 -25.09
CA GLY A 298 -9.48 3.38 -23.63
C GLY A 298 -8.12 3.72 -22.99
N LYS A 299 -7.13 4.14 -23.78
CA LYS A 299 -5.77 4.45 -23.34
C LYS A 299 -5.47 5.95 -23.35
N ARG A 300 -4.40 6.32 -22.65
CA ARG A 300 -3.78 7.65 -22.69
C ARG A 300 -2.59 7.57 -23.64
N PRO A 301 -2.71 8.07 -24.88
CA PRO A 301 -1.77 7.73 -25.95
C PRO A 301 -0.46 8.51 -25.91
N ILE A 302 -0.35 9.54 -25.07
CA ILE A 302 0.79 10.48 -25.03
C ILE A 302 1.45 10.34 -23.67
N GLY A 303 2.78 10.24 -23.64
CA GLY A 303 3.47 10.18 -22.36
C GLY A 303 4.96 10.46 -22.42
N ALA A 304 5.51 10.62 -21.22
CA ALA A 304 6.91 10.89 -21.01
C ALA A 304 7.45 10.21 -19.76
N ARG A 305 8.74 9.92 -19.76
CA ARG A 305 9.47 9.36 -18.62
C ARG A 305 10.80 10.06 -18.47
N ALA A 306 11.15 10.40 -17.25
CA ALA A 306 12.47 10.93 -16.91
C ALA A 306 13.16 10.06 -15.88
N ARG A 307 14.48 9.92 -16.00
CA ARG A 307 15.34 9.22 -15.04
C ARG A 307 16.69 9.92 -14.90
N ARG A 308 17.23 10.00 -13.68
CA ARG A 308 18.62 10.42 -13.46
C ARG A 308 19.61 9.32 -13.81
N ILE A 309 20.71 9.71 -14.44
CA ILE A 309 21.81 8.81 -14.85
C ILE A 309 23.14 9.31 -14.31
N LEU A 310 24.08 8.40 -14.05
CA LEU A 310 25.38 8.77 -13.45
C LEU A 310 26.25 9.60 -14.41
N LYS A 311 26.26 9.27 -15.70
CA LYS A 311 27.06 9.97 -16.70
C LYS A 311 26.47 11.37 -16.93
N PRO A 312 27.23 12.47 -16.80
CA PRO A 312 26.70 13.84 -16.82
C PRO A 312 26.43 14.33 -18.25
N HIS A 313 25.40 13.77 -18.88
CA HIS A 313 24.92 14.11 -20.22
C HIS A 313 23.39 13.99 -20.29
N PHE A 314 22.79 14.44 -21.39
CA PHE A 314 21.40 14.14 -21.68
C PHE A 314 21.28 13.00 -22.69
N LEU A 315 20.37 12.06 -22.41
CA LEU A 315 19.97 11.00 -23.34
C LEU A 315 18.48 11.17 -23.65
N PHE A 316 18.16 11.50 -24.90
CA PHE A 316 16.80 11.66 -25.38
C PHE A 316 16.39 10.46 -26.20
N VAL A 317 15.24 9.87 -25.87
CA VAL A 317 14.70 8.70 -26.57
C VAL A 317 13.27 8.99 -27.00
N SER A 318 13.05 9.15 -28.29
CA SER A 318 11.71 9.39 -28.85
C SER A 318 11.18 8.10 -29.49
N HIS A 319 10.02 7.64 -29.01
CA HIS A 319 9.37 6.42 -29.50
C HIS A 319 8.25 6.77 -30.49
N SER A 320 8.36 6.24 -31.70
CA SER A 320 7.40 6.48 -32.77
C SER A 320 6.39 5.33 -32.85
N GLY A 321 5.12 5.59 -32.54
CA GLY A 321 4.06 4.57 -32.57
C GLY A 321 3.80 3.88 -31.23
N GLY A 322 4.12 4.56 -30.13
CA GLY A 322 3.83 4.10 -28.77
C GLY A 322 5.04 3.57 -28.02
N ARG A 323 4.84 3.24 -26.75
CA ARG A 323 5.92 2.90 -25.79
C ARG A 323 6.69 1.62 -26.14
N ASP A 324 6.00 0.64 -26.73
CA ASP A 324 6.56 -0.68 -27.05
C ASP A 324 6.95 -0.81 -28.53
N SER A 325 6.94 0.31 -29.27
CA SER A 325 7.42 0.32 -30.66
C SER A 325 8.93 0.07 -30.67
N GLY A 326 9.40 -0.89 -31.48
CA GLY A 326 10.84 -1.14 -31.65
C GLY A 326 11.60 -0.02 -32.38
N VAL A 327 10.90 1.03 -32.83
CA VAL A 327 11.47 2.16 -33.56
C VAL A 327 11.60 3.36 -32.62
N SER A 328 12.82 3.61 -32.17
CA SER A 328 13.14 4.78 -31.37
C SER A 328 14.29 5.57 -31.99
N THR A 329 14.28 6.88 -31.78
CA THR A 329 15.39 7.77 -32.13
C THR A 329 16.08 8.20 -30.85
N GLU A 330 17.39 7.97 -30.79
CA GLU A 330 18.23 8.36 -29.66
C GLU A 330 19.07 9.58 -30.02
N VAL A 331 19.10 10.57 -29.13
CA VAL A 331 19.94 11.76 -29.25
C VAL A 331 20.70 11.95 -27.95
N VAL A 332 22.02 12.03 -28.04
CA VAL A 332 22.93 12.24 -26.91
C VAL A 332 23.44 13.67 -26.98
N CYS A 333 23.31 14.42 -25.88
CA CYS A 333 23.88 15.77 -25.77
C CYS A 333 24.92 15.79 -24.64
N GLU A 334 26.18 16.04 -25.01
CA GLU A 334 27.33 16.06 -24.08
C GLU A 334 27.86 17.49 -23.87
N THR A 335 27.55 18.41 -24.77
CA THR A 335 27.97 19.81 -24.73
C THR A 335 26.79 20.78 -24.72
N LEU A 336 27.04 22.06 -24.37
CA LEU A 336 26.01 23.10 -24.45
C LEU A 336 25.63 23.41 -25.91
N ASP A 337 26.54 23.23 -26.86
CA ASP A 337 26.26 23.50 -28.29
C ASP A 337 25.24 22.50 -28.85
N ASP A 338 25.24 21.25 -28.38
CA ASP A 338 24.26 20.21 -28.76
C ASP A 338 22.80 20.58 -28.44
N LEU A 339 22.61 21.58 -27.56
CA LEU A 339 21.31 22.06 -27.10
C LEU A 339 20.92 23.40 -27.74
N ARG A 340 21.81 24.07 -28.48
CA ARG A 340 21.57 25.44 -29.00
C ARG A 340 20.52 25.50 -30.11
N ASP A 341 20.29 24.39 -30.79
CA ASP A 341 19.25 24.23 -31.80
C ASP A 341 17.87 23.88 -31.20
N TYR A 342 17.67 24.03 -29.88
CA TYR A 342 16.39 23.77 -29.20
C TYR A 342 15.20 24.54 -29.82
N CYS A 343 15.47 25.72 -30.38
CA CYS A 343 14.47 26.57 -31.04
C CYS A 343 14.26 26.23 -32.53
N GLN A 344 14.89 25.18 -33.05
CA GLN A 344 14.73 24.72 -34.43
C GLN A 344 13.80 23.49 -34.44
N PRO A 345 12.53 23.61 -34.88
CA PRO A 345 11.55 22.52 -34.77
C PRO A 345 11.93 21.22 -35.49
N GLN A 346 12.78 21.31 -36.51
CA GLN A 346 13.27 20.16 -37.29
C GLN A 346 14.52 19.50 -36.69
N ALA A 347 15.11 20.09 -35.65
CA ALA A 347 16.28 19.53 -35.00
C ALA A 347 15.93 18.23 -34.26
N PRO A 348 16.81 17.21 -34.28
CA PRO A 348 16.60 15.98 -33.53
C PRO A 348 16.41 16.27 -32.04
N GLY A 349 15.27 15.84 -31.50
CA GLY A 349 14.94 16.04 -30.09
C GLY A 349 14.69 17.50 -29.68
N ALA A 350 14.38 18.41 -30.63
CA ALA A 350 14.15 19.84 -30.36
C ALA A 350 13.26 20.11 -29.14
N LEU A 351 12.11 19.39 -29.05
CA LEU A 351 11.20 19.51 -27.92
C LEU A 351 11.87 19.13 -26.58
N LEU A 352 12.62 18.03 -26.54
CA LEU A 352 13.30 17.59 -25.32
C LEU A 352 14.43 18.55 -24.93
N LYS A 353 15.14 19.10 -25.91
CA LYS A 353 16.15 20.16 -25.70
C LYS A 353 15.50 21.41 -25.09
N ALA A 354 14.39 21.87 -25.65
CA ALA A 354 13.64 23.01 -25.15
C ALA A 354 13.15 22.77 -23.71
N VAL A 355 12.65 21.56 -23.40
CA VAL A 355 12.29 21.18 -22.04
C VAL A 355 13.48 21.31 -21.10
N CYS A 356 14.68 20.82 -21.47
CA CYS A 356 15.87 20.95 -20.61
C CYS A 356 16.25 22.41 -20.34
N VAL A 357 16.15 23.29 -21.35
CA VAL A 357 16.46 24.71 -21.19
C VAL A 357 15.40 25.41 -20.34
N CYS A 358 14.11 25.29 -20.71
CA CYS A 358 13.01 26.00 -20.06
C CYS A 358 12.68 25.49 -18.65
N SER A 359 12.98 24.22 -18.34
CA SER A 359 12.84 23.67 -16.97
C SER A 359 13.96 24.10 -16.02
N GLY A 360 14.99 24.79 -16.52
CA GLY A 360 16.17 25.17 -15.73
C GLY A 360 17.11 24.01 -15.41
N LEU A 361 16.95 22.85 -16.07
CA LEU A 361 17.91 21.74 -15.97
C LEU A 361 19.32 22.16 -16.38
N VAL A 362 19.41 23.06 -17.37
CA VAL A 362 20.65 23.62 -17.91
C VAL A 362 20.46 25.10 -18.23
N SER A 363 21.52 25.89 -18.04
CA SER A 363 21.56 27.30 -18.46
C SER A 363 22.55 27.48 -19.60
N LEU A 364 22.06 27.81 -20.79
CA LEU A 364 22.90 28.04 -21.98
C LEU A 364 23.76 29.31 -21.88
N SER A 365 23.37 30.27 -21.04
CA SER A 365 24.11 31.50 -20.75
C SER A 365 25.24 31.34 -19.73
N SER A 366 25.36 30.16 -19.11
CA SER A 366 26.39 29.89 -18.11
C SER A 366 27.77 29.69 -18.76
N GLN A 367 28.83 30.10 -18.06
CA GLN A 367 30.21 29.84 -18.46
C GLN A 367 30.68 28.41 -18.13
N HIS A 368 29.91 27.68 -17.31
CA HIS A 368 30.24 26.31 -16.92
C HIS A 368 29.81 25.31 -18.00
N PRO A 369 30.66 24.33 -18.37
CA PRO A 369 30.30 23.26 -19.30
C PRO A 369 29.08 22.45 -18.83
N LEU A 370 28.35 21.83 -19.77
CA LEU A 370 27.14 21.05 -19.49
C LEU A 370 27.37 20.03 -18.36
N GLY A 371 28.42 19.21 -18.48
CA GLY A 371 28.71 18.19 -17.48
C GLY A 371 28.95 18.73 -16.07
N HIS A 372 29.54 19.93 -15.95
CA HIS A 372 29.72 20.59 -14.65
C HIS A 372 28.39 21.03 -14.06
N GLN A 373 27.53 21.69 -14.86
CA GLN A 373 26.20 22.12 -14.41
C GLN A 373 25.36 20.94 -13.92
N LEU A 374 25.41 19.83 -14.66
CA LEU A 374 24.68 18.60 -14.35
C LEU A 374 25.18 17.92 -13.07
N MET A 375 26.50 17.82 -12.91
CA MET A 375 27.08 17.20 -11.72
C MET A 375 26.83 18.04 -10.47
N GLU A 376 27.06 19.35 -10.55
CA GLU A 376 26.93 20.27 -9.42
C GLU A 376 25.49 20.39 -8.93
N ARG A 377 24.52 20.53 -9.84
CA ARG A 377 23.10 20.73 -9.47
C ARG A 377 22.35 19.44 -9.23
N TRP A 378 22.64 18.39 -10.01
CA TRP A 378 21.80 17.20 -10.09
C TRP A 378 22.53 15.89 -9.77
N GLY A 379 23.86 15.93 -9.59
CA GLY A 379 24.68 14.75 -9.27
C GLY A 379 24.82 13.76 -10.44
N GLY A 380 24.53 14.18 -11.67
CA GLY A 380 24.52 13.33 -12.85
C GLY A 380 23.68 13.89 -14.00
N GLY A 381 23.54 13.12 -15.06
CA GLY A 381 22.75 13.45 -16.24
C GLY A 381 21.27 13.07 -16.13
N VAL A 382 20.52 13.29 -17.21
CA VAL A 382 19.09 12.92 -17.29
C VAL A 382 18.80 12.18 -18.61
N GLU A 383 18.11 11.06 -18.48
CA GLU A 383 17.53 10.29 -19.58
C GLU A 383 16.04 10.62 -19.68
N LEU A 384 15.61 11.13 -20.84
CA LEU A 384 14.22 11.49 -21.12
C LEU A 384 13.68 10.64 -22.26
N HIS A 385 12.52 10.03 -22.02
CA HIS A 385 11.74 9.32 -23.02
C HIS A 385 10.47 10.10 -23.32
N SER A 386 10.10 10.11 -24.59
CA SER A 386 8.81 10.64 -25.06
C SER A 386 8.15 9.64 -26.00
N TRP A 387 6.82 9.53 -25.96
CA TRP A 387 6.05 8.71 -26.89
C TRP A 387 4.69 9.33 -27.21
N SER A 388 4.22 9.02 -28.41
CA SER A 388 2.85 9.26 -28.85
C SER A 388 2.39 8.09 -29.71
N GLU A 389 1.23 7.52 -29.36
CA GLU A 389 0.51 6.56 -30.23
C GLU A 389 -0.25 7.27 -31.36
N LEU A 390 -0.36 8.61 -31.29
CA LEU A 390 -1.02 9.43 -32.30
C LEU A 390 -0.01 9.97 -33.33
N PRO A 391 -0.38 10.02 -34.62
CA PRO A 391 0.48 10.60 -35.65
C PRO A 391 0.63 12.12 -35.44
N THR A 392 1.80 12.63 -35.83
CA THR A 392 2.06 14.07 -35.92
C THR A 392 1.04 14.71 -36.85
N GLY A 393 0.47 15.84 -36.44
CA GLY A 393 -0.55 16.55 -37.24
C GLY A 393 -1.98 16.02 -37.07
N SER A 394 -2.25 15.15 -36.09
CA SER A 394 -3.61 14.66 -35.80
C SER A 394 -4.62 15.74 -35.37
N GLY A 395 -4.17 16.96 -35.08
CA GLY A 395 -5.04 18.05 -34.59
C GLY A 395 -5.50 17.88 -33.14
N LEU A 396 -5.04 16.85 -32.43
CA LEU A 396 -5.47 16.51 -31.06
C LEU A 396 -4.58 17.12 -29.97
N GLY A 397 -3.83 18.18 -30.29
CA GLY A 397 -2.96 18.89 -29.35
C GLY A 397 -1.74 18.10 -28.85
N THR A 398 -1.31 17.07 -29.59
CA THR A 398 -0.28 16.11 -29.15
C THR A 398 1.02 16.77 -28.69
N SER A 399 1.56 17.74 -29.44
CA SER A 399 2.86 18.36 -29.14
C SER A 399 2.85 19.12 -27.82
N SER A 400 1.83 19.96 -27.59
CA SER A 400 1.66 20.74 -26.35
C SER A 400 1.46 19.85 -25.14
N ILE A 401 0.65 18.81 -25.29
CA ILE A 401 0.40 17.81 -24.23
C ILE A 401 1.68 17.06 -23.90
N LEU A 402 2.48 16.70 -24.92
CA LEU A 402 3.76 16.02 -24.74
C LEU A 402 4.79 16.93 -24.05
N ALA A 403 4.82 18.23 -24.38
CA ALA A 403 5.64 19.23 -23.68
C ALA A 403 5.30 19.28 -22.19
N GLY A 404 4.01 19.35 -21.85
CA GLY A 404 3.54 19.31 -20.46
C GLY A 404 3.90 18.00 -19.76
N ALA A 405 3.79 16.85 -20.44
CA ALA A 405 4.19 15.56 -19.90
C ALA A 405 5.70 15.50 -19.60
N LEU A 406 6.53 16.01 -20.52
CA LEU A 406 7.99 16.07 -20.36
C LEU A 406 8.40 17.00 -19.22
N LEU A 407 7.83 18.21 -19.13
CA LEU A 407 8.08 19.14 -18.03
C LEU A 407 7.69 18.51 -16.68
N ALA A 408 6.49 17.92 -16.59
CA ALA A 408 6.05 17.21 -15.40
C ALA A 408 7.00 16.06 -15.03
N ALA A 409 7.45 15.27 -16.00
CA ALA A 409 8.42 14.18 -15.76
C ALA A 409 9.75 14.73 -15.26
N VAL A 410 10.27 15.80 -15.87
CA VAL A 410 11.52 16.47 -15.46
C VAL A 410 11.41 17.05 -14.05
N TYR A 411 10.36 17.81 -13.75
CA TYR A 411 10.17 18.38 -12.41
C TYR A 411 10.07 17.29 -11.34
N ARG A 412 9.32 16.22 -11.61
CA ARG A 412 9.25 15.06 -10.71
C ARG A 412 10.59 14.33 -10.55
N CYS A 413 11.40 14.27 -11.61
CA CYS A 413 12.71 13.62 -11.61
C CYS A 413 13.78 14.44 -10.86
N THR A 414 13.67 15.77 -10.92
CA THR A 414 14.59 16.72 -10.30
C THR A 414 14.17 17.17 -8.90
N GLY A 415 12.97 16.79 -8.46
CA GLY A 415 12.42 17.18 -7.15
C GLY A 415 11.87 18.60 -7.11
N GLN A 416 11.64 19.24 -8.26
CA GLN A 416 11.01 20.56 -8.35
C GLN A 416 9.50 20.43 -8.11
N SER A 417 8.95 21.31 -7.27
CA SER A 417 7.51 21.41 -7.04
C SER A 417 6.84 22.25 -8.13
N TYR A 418 5.66 21.83 -8.57
CA TYR A 418 4.82 22.59 -9.49
C TYR A 418 3.34 22.35 -9.16
N ASP A 419 2.50 23.30 -9.52
CA ASP A 419 1.04 23.19 -9.54
C ASP A 419 0.54 23.24 -11.00
N THR A 420 -0.77 23.21 -11.18
CA THR A 420 -1.36 23.22 -12.53
C THR A 420 -1.05 24.51 -13.26
N ASP A 421 -1.15 25.66 -12.59
CA ASP A 421 -0.99 26.97 -13.22
C ASP A 421 0.47 27.22 -13.64
N SER A 422 1.43 26.89 -12.78
CA SER A 422 2.87 26.99 -13.10
C SER A 422 3.27 26.02 -14.21
N LEU A 423 2.68 24.82 -14.28
CA LEU A 423 2.93 23.90 -15.39
C LEU A 423 2.36 24.44 -16.71
N ILE A 424 1.14 24.99 -16.70
CA ILE A 424 0.54 25.61 -17.89
C ILE A 424 1.41 26.77 -18.37
N HIS A 425 1.85 27.62 -17.43
CA HIS A 425 2.74 28.73 -17.76
C HIS A 425 4.08 28.26 -18.34
N ALA A 426 4.67 27.20 -17.79
CA ALA A 426 5.92 26.64 -18.30
C ALA A 426 5.77 26.02 -19.70
N VAL A 427 4.64 25.38 -19.98
CA VAL A 427 4.31 24.88 -21.34
C VAL A 427 4.20 26.05 -22.31
N LEU A 428 3.45 27.10 -21.94
CA LEU A 428 3.31 28.29 -22.78
C LEU A 428 4.66 28.94 -23.07
N TYR A 429 5.50 29.13 -22.04
CA TYR A 429 6.85 29.69 -22.20
C TYR A 429 7.76 28.83 -23.08
N LEU A 430 7.61 27.51 -23.03
CA LEU A 430 8.38 26.58 -23.87
C LEU A 430 7.95 26.63 -25.34
N GLU A 431 6.67 26.85 -25.60
CA GLU A 431 6.12 26.92 -26.96
C GLU A 431 6.41 28.25 -27.68
N GLN A 432 6.65 29.33 -26.93
CA GLN A 432 7.12 30.61 -27.47
C GLN A 432 8.61 30.53 -27.82
#